data_AF-A0A2T0M2J3-F1
#
_entry.id   AF-A0A2T0M2J3-F1
#
_cell.length_a   1.000
_cell.length_b   1.000
_cell.length_c   1.000
_cell.angle_alpha   90.00
_cell.angle_beta   90.00
_cell.angle_gamma   90.00
#
_symmetry.space_group_name_H-M   'P 1'
#
loop_
_entity.id
_entity.type
_entity.pdbx_description
1 polymer ?
#
loop_
_entity_poly.entity_id
_entity_poly.type
_entity_poly.pdbx_seq_one_letter_code
_entity_poly.pdbx_strand_id
1 'polypeptide(L)'
;MTDTVVPGVAQSGQVLLRRAEEFAAQVARYQALLLETLAEYRRLRGRARDVPQEVALVLAVTERAAARQLDLADAEVTRLPQTFAALARGEIDAYKASKVHEPTACLTDEQAREVDARMAEKLAGKNPPNLRAAVHRQVHRVDPEGAAERARRRRAERRVELIHGEDGMATLVADLPVEVASSIYARLDHTARKLRVGGEVRTLDQLRADVLADTLLSGTGLPAGPKADIHVYVANSAPDQPPCPPPAHACPRSVHPCPRSVHACPPPAHACPRSVHACPHRTTQTHVHRPRTRTAVTDPHTRTTQPAPTQHSVPPRSTHGTERSTHEPERSTRGPEYSTRPPQRGTRGTERGTRGPGRVHGA
;
A
#
# COMPACT_ATOMS: atom_id res chain seq x y z
N MET A 1 16.22 -44.33 2.62
CA MET A 1 14.80 -44.58 2.26
C MET A 1 14.52 -43.77 1.02
N THR A 2 14.72 -44.40 -0.13
CA THR A 2 14.47 -43.83 -1.45
C THR A 2 12.97 -43.73 -1.67
N ASP A 3 12.54 -42.54 -2.04
CA ASP A 3 11.16 -42.18 -2.36
C ASP A 3 10.77 -42.87 -3.68
N THR A 4 10.26 -44.09 -3.56
CA THR A 4 9.71 -44.83 -4.69
C THR A 4 8.34 -44.24 -5.01
N VAL A 5 8.33 -43.11 -5.71
CA VAL A 5 7.09 -42.58 -6.29
C VAL A 5 6.55 -43.66 -7.23
N VAL A 6 5.45 -44.28 -6.85
CA VAL A 6 4.78 -45.32 -7.63
C VAL A 6 4.50 -44.74 -9.04
N PRO A 7 4.99 -45.35 -10.13
CA PRO A 7 4.93 -44.78 -11.48
C PRO A 7 3.52 -44.34 -11.93
N GLY A 8 2.48 -45.04 -11.46
CA GLY A 8 1.07 -44.69 -11.72
C GLY A 8 0.63 -43.37 -11.07
N VAL A 9 1.09 -43.03 -9.86
CA VAL A 9 0.75 -41.77 -9.18
C VAL A 9 1.43 -40.59 -9.85
N ALA A 10 2.68 -40.76 -10.31
CA ALA A 10 3.38 -39.73 -11.08
C ALA A 10 2.71 -39.46 -12.44
N GLN A 11 2.26 -40.50 -13.14
CA GLN A 11 1.55 -40.37 -14.41
C GLN A 11 0.16 -39.74 -14.24
N SER A 12 -0.61 -40.16 -13.23
CA SER A 12 -1.90 -39.53 -12.90
C SER A 12 -1.74 -38.06 -12.48
N GLY A 13 -0.69 -37.73 -11.72
CA GLY A 13 -0.36 -36.36 -11.36
C GLY A 13 -0.05 -35.48 -12.58
N GLN A 14 0.74 -35.97 -13.53
CA GLN A 14 1.05 -35.25 -14.77
C GLN A 14 -0.19 -34.98 -15.63
N VAL A 15 -1.13 -35.92 -15.71
CA VAL A 15 -2.40 -35.73 -16.44
C VAL A 15 -3.25 -34.63 -15.79
N LEU A 16 -3.34 -34.60 -14.45
CA LEU A 16 -4.07 -33.55 -13.74
C LEU A 16 -3.43 -32.17 -13.90
N LEU A 17 -2.09 -32.10 -13.86
CA LEU A 17 -1.38 -30.84 -14.08
C LEU A 17 -1.59 -30.31 -15.50
N ARG A 18 -1.57 -31.17 -16.53
CA ARG A 18 -1.88 -30.75 -17.91
C ARG A 18 -3.29 -30.21 -18.05
N ARG A 19 -4.28 -30.88 -17.45
CA ARG A 19 -5.67 -30.37 -17.43
C ARG A 19 -5.78 -29.03 -16.71
N ALA A 20 -5.06 -28.85 -15.61
CA ALA A 20 -5.02 -27.57 -14.91
C ALA A 20 -4.41 -26.45 -15.78
N GLU A 21 -3.36 -26.75 -16.55
CA GLU A 21 -2.77 -25.83 -17.53
C GLU A 21 -3.77 -25.48 -18.66
N GLU A 22 -4.49 -26.47 -19.20
CA GLU A 22 -5.53 -26.27 -20.21
C GLU A 22 -6.67 -25.37 -19.69
N PHE A 23 -7.17 -25.62 -18.48
CA PHE A 23 -8.20 -24.80 -17.87
C PHE A 23 -7.69 -23.39 -17.56
N ALA A 24 -6.45 -23.24 -17.08
CA ALA A 24 -5.85 -21.92 -16.86
C ALA A 24 -5.77 -21.12 -18.18
N ALA A 25 -5.37 -21.77 -19.27
CA ALA A 25 -5.35 -21.15 -20.60
C ALA A 25 -6.77 -20.78 -21.10
N GLN A 26 -7.79 -21.57 -20.76
CA GLN A 26 -9.18 -21.23 -21.09
C GLN A 26 -9.70 -20.05 -20.26
N VAL A 27 -9.39 -20.01 -18.95
CA VAL A 27 -9.71 -18.86 -18.08
C VAL A 27 -9.07 -17.58 -18.61
N ALA A 28 -7.78 -17.63 -18.99
CA ALA A 28 -7.08 -16.50 -19.59
C ALA A 28 -7.76 -15.98 -20.86
N ARG A 29 -8.23 -16.89 -21.74
CA ARG A 29 -8.99 -16.51 -22.95
C ARG A 29 -10.32 -15.82 -22.63
N TYR A 30 -11.06 -16.30 -21.63
CA TYR A 30 -12.28 -15.62 -21.18
C TYR A 30 -12.00 -14.26 -20.55
N GLN A 31 -10.87 -14.13 -19.84
CA GLN A 31 -10.43 -12.82 -19.33
C GLN A 31 -10.10 -11.85 -20.47
N ALA A 32 -9.52 -12.32 -21.57
CA ALA A 32 -9.27 -11.50 -22.76
C ALA A 32 -10.58 -10.90 -23.33
N LEU A 33 -11.60 -11.76 -23.51
CA LEU A 33 -12.92 -11.35 -24.00
C LEU A 33 -13.62 -10.34 -23.08
N LEU A 34 -13.50 -10.56 -21.76
CA LEU A 34 -14.03 -9.62 -20.78
C LEU A 34 -13.35 -8.24 -20.91
N LEU A 35 -12.02 -8.20 -21.01
CA LEU A 35 -11.29 -6.94 -21.16
C LEU A 35 -11.64 -6.23 -22.47
N GLU A 36 -11.74 -6.95 -23.58
CA GLU A 36 -12.17 -6.39 -24.87
C GLU A 36 -13.58 -5.76 -24.76
N THR A 37 -14.51 -6.47 -24.15
CA THR A 37 -15.88 -5.97 -23.90
C THR A 37 -15.89 -4.71 -23.04
N LEU A 38 -15.08 -4.68 -21.97
CA LEU A 38 -14.98 -3.51 -21.09
C LEU A 38 -14.33 -2.30 -21.79
N ALA A 39 -13.32 -2.53 -22.63
CA ALA A 39 -12.70 -1.47 -23.44
C ALA A 39 -13.71 -0.88 -24.44
N GLU A 40 -14.46 -1.73 -25.13
CA GLU A 40 -15.50 -1.29 -26.05
C GLU A 40 -16.60 -0.51 -25.33
N TYR A 41 -17.07 -1.02 -24.18
CA TYR A 41 -18.06 -0.35 -23.35
C TYR A 41 -17.60 1.06 -22.94
N ARG A 42 -16.36 1.17 -22.44
CA ARG A 42 -15.77 2.45 -22.03
C ARG A 42 -15.59 3.43 -23.19
N ARG A 43 -15.27 2.92 -24.40
CA ARG A 43 -15.21 3.72 -25.64
C ARG A 43 -16.59 4.27 -26.00
N LEU A 44 -17.63 3.44 -25.98
CA LEU A 44 -19.02 3.85 -26.31
C LEU A 44 -19.56 4.87 -25.31
N ARG A 45 -19.20 4.75 -24.03
CA ARG A 45 -19.56 5.71 -22.98
C ARG A 45 -18.71 6.99 -22.96
N GLY A 46 -17.78 7.16 -23.89
CA GLY A 46 -16.94 8.36 -23.98
C GLY A 46 -16.09 8.61 -22.73
N ARG A 47 -15.68 7.55 -22.00
CA ARG A 47 -14.94 7.63 -20.72
C ARG A 47 -15.65 8.46 -19.64
N ALA A 48 -16.98 8.39 -19.58
CA ALA A 48 -17.75 9.02 -18.51
C ALA A 48 -17.31 8.53 -17.11
N ARG A 49 -17.42 9.41 -16.09
CA ARG A 49 -16.88 9.17 -14.74
C ARG A 49 -17.62 8.09 -13.95
N ASP A 50 -18.84 7.75 -14.38
CA ASP A 50 -19.75 6.76 -13.79
C ASP A 50 -19.52 5.33 -14.31
N VAL A 51 -18.72 5.16 -15.37
CA VAL A 51 -18.43 3.84 -15.97
C VAL A 51 -17.87 2.83 -14.95
N PRO A 52 -16.90 3.18 -14.07
CA PRO A 52 -16.43 2.23 -13.06
C PRO A 52 -17.53 1.74 -12.11
N GLN A 53 -18.52 2.57 -11.78
CA GLN A 53 -19.63 2.24 -10.88
C GLN A 53 -20.60 1.27 -11.56
N GLU A 54 -20.92 1.50 -12.83
CA GLU A 54 -21.76 0.58 -13.61
C GLU A 54 -21.10 -0.80 -13.74
N VAL A 55 -19.79 -0.83 -14.04
CA VAL A 55 -19.02 -2.08 -14.14
C VAL A 55 -18.92 -2.78 -12.78
N ALA A 56 -18.68 -2.01 -11.71
CA ALA A 56 -18.63 -2.54 -10.34
C ALA A 56 -19.95 -3.22 -9.95
N LEU A 57 -21.09 -2.62 -10.30
CA LEU A 57 -22.41 -3.16 -10.04
C LEU A 57 -22.65 -4.48 -10.80
N VAL A 58 -22.32 -4.51 -12.10
CA VAL A 58 -22.55 -5.71 -12.95
C VAL A 58 -21.64 -6.87 -12.55
N LEU A 59 -20.37 -6.59 -12.20
CA LEU A 59 -19.39 -7.62 -11.86
C LEU A 59 -19.34 -7.96 -10.36
N ALA A 60 -20.14 -7.29 -9.54
CA ALA A 60 -20.14 -7.44 -8.07
C ALA A 60 -18.74 -7.24 -7.45
N VAL A 61 -18.02 -6.20 -7.88
CA VAL A 61 -16.69 -5.84 -7.37
C VAL A 61 -16.67 -4.40 -6.85
N THR A 62 -15.63 -4.04 -6.09
CA THR A 62 -15.44 -2.63 -5.67
C THR A 62 -15.21 -1.71 -6.88
N GLU A 63 -15.62 -0.44 -6.78
CA GLU A 63 -15.36 0.59 -7.80
C GLU A 63 -13.88 0.66 -8.18
N ARG A 64 -12.98 0.54 -7.19
CA ARG A 64 -11.52 0.53 -7.41
C ARG A 64 -11.08 -0.69 -8.22
N ALA A 65 -11.70 -1.85 -8.03
CA ALA A 65 -11.39 -3.04 -8.81
C ALA A 65 -11.87 -2.88 -10.26
N ALA A 66 -13.09 -2.36 -10.46
CA ALA A 66 -13.63 -2.06 -11.79
C ALA A 66 -12.78 -1.02 -12.53
N ALA A 67 -12.37 0.06 -11.87
CA ALA A 67 -11.48 1.07 -12.45
C ALA A 67 -10.17 0.46 -12.95
N ARG A 68 -9.52 -0.41 -12.15
CA ARG A 68 -8.29 -1.11 -12.56
C ARG A 68 -8.50 -2.04 -13.76
N GLN A 69 -9.64 -2.73 -13.82
CA GLN A 69 -9.96 -3.59 -14.97
C GLN A 69 -10.16 -2.76 -16.23
N LEU A 70 -10.83 -1.61 -16.13
CA LEU A 70 -11.02 -0.69 -17.24
C LEU A 70 -9.71 -0.05 -17.71
N ASP A 71 -8.82 0.32 -16.79
CA ASP A 71 -7.52 0.88 -17.16
C ASP A 71 -6.61 -0.17 -17.83
N LEU A 72 -6.67 -1.42 -17.36
CA LEU A 72 -6.02 -2.55 -18.04
C LEU A 72 -6.62 -2.78 -19.44
N ALA A 73 -7.95 -2.85 -19.53
CA ALA A 73 -8.68 -3.05 -20.79
C ALA A 73 -8.33 -1.98 -21.84
N ASP A 74 -8.36 -0.70 -21.44
CA ASP A 74 -7.96 0.42 -22.31
C ASP A 74 -6.51 0.23 -22.79
N ALA A 75 -5.58 -0.14 -21.91
CA ALA A 75 -4.17 -0.27 -22.26
C ALA A 75 -3.87 -1.44 -23.21
N GLU A 76 -4.48 -2.60 -22.97
CA GLU A 76 -4.32 -3.80 -23.81
C GLU A 76 -4.77 -3.54 -25.25
N VAL A 77 -5.89 -2.83 -25.43
CA VAL A 77 -6.45 -2.54 -26.76
C VAL A 77 -5.70 -1.38 -27.47
N THR A 78 -5.12 -0.43 -26.73
CA THR A 78 -4.56 0.80 -27.34
C THR A 78 -3.03 0.82 -27.46
N ARG A 79 -2.32 0.22 -26.50
CA ARG A 79 -0.87 0.40 -26.32
C ARG A 79 -0.09 -0.88 -26.01
N LEU A 80 -0.75 -1.99 -25.65
CA LEU A 80 -0.10 -3.29 -25.35
C LEU A 80 -0.62 -4.46 -26.22
N PRO A 81 -0.62 -4.34 -27.56
CA PRO A 81 -1.22 -5.37 -28.43
C PRO A 81 -0.57 -6.77 -28.34
N GLN A 82 0.72 -6.87 -28.05
CA GLN A 82 1.43 -8.17 -27.90
C GLN A 82 1.06 -8.84 -26.58
N THR A 83 0.94 -8.06 -25.51
CA THR A 83 0.43 -8.54 -24.22
C THR A 83 -1.01 -9.05 -24.38
N PHE A 84 -1.86 -8.30 -25.09
CA PHE A 84 -3.24 -8.70 -25.33
C PHE A 84 -3.31 -9.98 -26.16
N ALA A 85 -2.49 -10.08 -27.20
CA ALA A 85 -2.42 -11.28 -28.02
C ALA A 85 -1.97 -12.51 -27.22
N ALA A 86 -1.03 -12.38 -26.27
CA ALA A 86 -0.62 -13.47 -25.40
C ALA A 86 -1.74 -13.89 -24.42
N LEU A 87 -2.50 -12.92 -23.89
CA LEU A 87 -3.68 -13.19 -23.07
C LEU A 87 -4.78 -13.91 -23.88
N ALA A 88 -5.06 -13.44 -25.10
CA ALA A 88 -6.04 -14.03 -26.01
C ALA A 88 -5.64 -15.43 -26.52
N ARG A 89 -4.35 -15.79 -26.50
CA ARG A 89 -3.88 -17.16 -26.75
C ARG A 89 -3.87 -18.05 -25.50
N GLY A 90 -4.12 -17.48 -24.31
CA GLY A 90 -4.08 -18.19 -23.04
C GLY A 90 -2.67 -18.46 -22.51
N GLU A 91 -1.65 -17.78 -23.04
CA GLU A 91 -0.24 -17.91 -22.61
C GLU A 91 0.03 -17.21 -21.27
N ILE A 92 -0.71 -16.13 -21.02
CA ILE A 92 -0.71 -15.38 -19.76
C ILE A 92 -2.14 -15.11 -19.32
N ASP A 93 -2.36 -14.94 -18.02
CA ASP A 93 -3.63 -14.51 -17.44
C ASP A 93 -3.68 -12.97 -17.28
N ALA A 94 -4.85 -12.42 -16.97
CA ALA A 94 -5.02 -10.97 -16.79
C ALA A 94 -4.19 -10.41 -15.62
N TYR A 95 -3.88 -11.24 -14.62
CA TYR A 95 -3.02 -10.83 -13.51
C TYR A 95 -1.57 -10.63 -13.98
N LYS A 96 -1.03 -11.52 -14.81
CA LYS A 96 0.27 -11.35 -15.46
C LYS A 96 0.27 -10.18 -16.43
N ALA A 97 -0.79 -9.99 -17.22
CA ALA A 97 -0.95 -8.83 -18.10
C ALA A 97 -0.89 -7.51 -17.30
N SER A 98 -1.54 -7.46 -16.13
CA SER A 98 -1.44 -6.29 -15.22
C SER A 98 0.00 -5.97 -14.80
N LYS A 99 0.90 -6.96 -14.75
CA LYS A 99 2.33 -6.75 -14.44
C LYS A 99 3.15 -6.21 -15.60
N VAL A 100 2.60 -6.19 -16.81
CA VAL A 100 3.11 -5.42 -17.96
C VAL A 100 2.51 -4.02 -18.00
N HIS A 101 1.20 -3.91 -17.76
CA HIS A 101 0.49 -2.64 -17.72
C HIS A 101 0.98 -1.69 -16.62
N GLU A 102 1.05 -2.14 -15.36
CA GLU A 102 1.37 -1.26 -14.23
C GLU A 102 2.71 -0.50 -14.41
N PRO A 103 3.83 -1.14 -14.81
CA PRO A 103 5.09 -0.41 -15.02
C PRO A 103 5.07 0.47 -16.27
N THR A 104 4.30 0.11 -17.30
CA THR A 104 4.24 0.88 -18.54
C THR A 104 3.31 2.08 -18.44
N ALA A 105 2.42 2.16 -17.45
CA ALA A 105 1.45 3.26 -17.28
C ALA A 105 2.08 4.66 -17.20
N CYS A 106 3.36 4.77 -16.82
CA CYS A 106 4.09 6.04 -16.77
C CYS A 106 4.68 6.50 -18.11
N LEU A 107 4.61 5.66 -19.14
CA LEU A 107 5.16 5.90 -20.47
C LEU A 107 4.11 6.55 -21.40
N THR A 108 4.60 7.23 -22.42
CA THR A 108 3.78 7.58 -23.61
C THR A 108 3.28 6.32 -24.31
N ASP A 109 2.24 6.46 -25.14
CA ASP A 109 1.67 5.31 -25.86
C ASP A 109 2.68 4.69 -26.82
N GLU A 110 3.52 5.51 -27.46
CA GLU A 110 4.62 5.08 -28.34
C GLU A 110 5.66 4.25 -27.58
N GLN A 111 6.15 4.77 -26.45
CA GLN A 111 7.12 4.08 -25.60
C GLN A 111 6.53 2.79 -25.00
N ALA A 112 5.25 2.78 -24.66
CA ALA A 112 4.58 1.59 -24.15
C ALA A 112 4.47 0.50 -25.22
N ARG A 113 4.09 0.86 -26.45
CA ARG A 113 4.10 -0.07 -27.59
C ARG A 113 5.49 -0.62 -27.88
N GLU A 114 6.52 0.19 -27.74
CA GLU A 114 7.90 -0.27 -27.89
C GLU A 114 8.29 -1.29 -26.79
N VAL A 115 7.94 -1.03 -25.53
CA VAL A 115 8.17 -1.97 -24.43
C VAL A 115 7.40 -3.27 -24.67
N ASP A 116 6.14 -3.18 -25.09
CA ASP A 116 5.29 -4.33 -25.39
C ASP A 116 5.88 -5.21 -26.50
N ALA A 117 6.32 -4.61 -27.61
CA ALA A 117 7.02 -5.32 -28.69
C ALA A 117 8.29 -6.02 -28.20
N ARG A 118 9.11 -5.37 -27.36
CA ARG A 118 10.32 -5.97 -26.77
C ARG A 118 10.02 -7.10 -25.77
N MET A 119 8.79 -7.15 -25.25
CA MET A 119 8.34 -8.13 -24.28
C MET A 119 7.61 -9.32 -24.90
N ALA A 120 7.13 -9.23 -26.15
CA ALA A 120 6.31 -10.26 -26.82
C ALA A 120 6.81 -11.70 -26.60
N GLU A 121 8.09 -11.97 -26.86
CA GLU A 121 8.69 -13.32 -26.72
C GLU A 121 9.06 -13.69 -25.27
N LYS A 122 8.91 -12.76 -24.32
CA LYS A 122 9.35 -12.89 -22.92
C LYS A 122 8.17 -13.04 -21.95
N LEU A 123 6.94 -13.07 -22.42
CA LEU A 123 5.74 -13.15 -21.57
C LEU A 123 5.52 -14.57 -21.03
N ALA A 124 5.64 -15.57 -21.90
CA ALA A 124 5.40 -16.97 -21.56
C ALA A 124 6.37 -17.51 -20.50
N GLY A 125 5.87 -18.38 -19.62
CA GLY A 125 6.67 -19.11 -18.63
C GLY A 125 7.25 -18.26 -17.47
N LYS A 126 6.96 -16.95 -17.42
CA LYS A 126 7.39 -16.10 -16.30
C LYS A 126 6.34 -16.03 -15.21
N ASN A 127 6.79 -16.17 -13.96
CA ASN A 127 5.98 -15.82 -12.80
C ASN A 127 5.83 -14.27 -12.71
N PRO A 128 4.81 -13.78 -11.98
CA PRO A 128 4.51 -12.35 -11.93
C PRO A 128 5.67 -11.45 -11.45
N PRO A 129 6.46 -11.81 -10.42
CA PRO A 129 7.62 -11.00 -10.00
C PRO A 129 8.70 -10.90 -11.09
N ASN A 130 9.04 -12.02 -11.74
CA ASN A 130 10.05 -12.04 -12.79
C ASN A 130 9.59 -11.28 -14.04
N LEU A 131 8.29 -11.36 -14.36
CA LEU A 131 7.68 -10.59 -15.43
C LEU A 131 7.78 -9.08 -15.14
N ARG A 132 7.33 -8.65 -13.95
CA ARG A 132 7.42 -7.25 -13.54
C ARG A 132 8.86 -6.72 -13.60
N ALA A 133 9.83 -7.49 -13.12
CA ALA A 133 11.23 -7.11 -13.18
C ALA A 133 11.76 -7.00 -14.63
N ALA A 134 11.33 -7.89 -15.53
CA ALA A 134 11.69 -7.83 -16.94
C ALA A 134 11.12 -6.60 -17.63
N VAL A 135 9.85 -6.26 -17.36
CA VAL A 135 9.19 -5.06 -17.89
C VAL A 135 9.87 -3.81 -17.37
N HIS A 136 10.15 -3.71 -16.06
CA HIS A 136 10.88 -2.57 -15.50
C HIS A 136 12.23 -2.35 -16.19
N ARG A 137 12.97 -3.41 -16.51
CA ARG A 137 14.22 -3.28 -17.27
C ARG A 137 14.01 -2.71 -18.68
N GLN A 138 12.92 -3.04 -19.36
CA GLN A 138 12.62 -2.44 -20.66
C GLN A 138 12.16 -0.99 -20.53
N VAL A 139 11.31 -0.69 -19.55
CA VAL A 139 10.88 0.69 -19.23
C VAL A 139 12.09 1.58 -18.98
N HIS A 140 13.05 1.15 -18.16
CA HIS A 140 14.29 1.90 -17.91
C HIS A 140 15.17 2.10 -19.15
N ARG A 141 15.11 1.20 -20.14
CA ARG A 141 15.86 1.33 -21.40
C ARG A 141 15.19 2.27 -22.39
N VAL A 142 13.85 2.29 -22.40
CA VAL A 142 13.05 3.12 -23.31
C VAL A 142 12.90 4.55 -22.79
N ASP A 143 12.81 4.72 -21.47
CA ASP A 143 12.64 6.01 -20.80
C ASP A 143 13.63 6.17 -19.63
N PRO A 144 14.94 6.33 -19.91
CA PRO A 144 15.95 6.53 -18.86
C PRO A 144 15.77 7.87 -18.14
N GLU A 145 15.40 8.94 -18.86
CA GLU A 145 15.24 10.29 -18.30
C GLU A 145 14.02 10.39 -17.40
N GLY A 146 12.85 9.93 -17.86
CA GLY A 146 11.64 9.89 -17.04
C GLY A 146 11.81 8.95 -15.86
N ALA A 147 12.55 7.84 -16.00
CA ALA A 147 12.92 7.02 -14.85
C ALA A 147 13.77 7.77 -13.82
N ALA A 148 14.75 8.56 -14.27
CA ALA A 148 15.57 9.38 -13.38
C ALA A 148 14.74 10.47 -12.69
N GLU A 149 13.81 11.11 -13.40
CA GLU A 149 12.90 12.10 -12.83
C GLU A 149 11.95 11.49 -11.79
N ARG A 150 11.32 10.35 -12.12
CA ARG A 150 10.48 9.60 -11.17
C ARG A 150 11.28 9.22 -9.93
N ALA A 151 12.53 8.78 -10.10
CA ALA A 151 13.40 8.46 -8.96
C ALA A 151 13.73 9.70 -8.10
N ARG A 152 13.96 10.88 -8.71
CA ARG A 152 14.14 12.15 -7.99
C ARG A 152 12.89 12.52 -7.19
N ARG A 153 11.70 12.44 -7.81
CA ARG A 153 10.42 12.73 -7.14
C ARG A 153 10.16 11.78 -5.97
N ARG A 154 10.33 10.47 -6.17
CA ARG A 154 10.15 9.46 -5.10
C ARG A 154 11.13 9.65 -3.95
N ARG A 155 12.36 10.10 -4.21
CA ARG A 155 13.31 10.50 -3.16
C ARG A 155 12.84 11.73 -2.37
N ALA A 156 12.02 12.61 -2.94
CA ALA A 156 11.43 13.72 -2.17
C ALA A 156 10.28 13.25 -1.26
N GLU A 157 9.59 12.17 -1.62
CA GLU A 157 8.45 11.58 -0.88
C GLU A 157 8.85 10.68 0.31
N ARG A 158 10.11 10.75 0.76
CA ARG A 158 10.61 9.95 1.89
C ARG A 158 9.75 10.18 3.13
N ARG A 159 9.25 9.11 3.73
CA ARG A 159 8.43 9.18 4.95
C ARG A 159 8.55 7.90 5.77
N VAL A 160 8.15 7.99 7.03
CA VAL A 160 7.93 6.85 7.92
C VAL A 160 6.47 6.89 8.37
N GLU A 161 5.81 5.74 8.31
CA GLU A 161 4.39 5.58 8.63
C GLU A 161 4.22 4.44 9.63
N LEU A 162 3.39 4.67 10.65
CA LEU A 162 3.00 3.66 11.64
C LEU A 162 1.58 3.20 11.36
N ILE A 163 1.42 1.93 11.02
CA ILE A 163 0.14 1.29 10.76
C ILE A 163 -0.16 0.37 11.94
N HIS A 164 -1.18 0.72 12.72
CA HIS A 164 -1.64 -0.12 13.83
C HIS A 164 -2.27 -1.39 13.27
N GLY A 165 -1.82 -2.55 13.75
CA GLY A 165 -2.34 -3.85 13.39
C GLY A 165 -3.23 -4.42 14.49
N GLU A 166 -3.62 -5.68 14.30
CA GLU A 166 -4.36 -6.47 15.28
C GLU A 166 -3.38 -7.21 16.21
N ASP A 167 -3.89 -7.85 17.26
CA ASP A 167 -3.13 -8.70 18.20
C ASP A 167 -1.93 -8.02 18.89
N GLY A 168 -2.02 -6.70 19.14
CA GLY A 168 -0.96 -5.94 19.81
C GLY A 168 0.27 -5.69 18.94
N MET A 169 0.17 -5.90 17.62
CA MET A 169 1.23 -5.65 16.66
C MET A 169 1.01 -4.34 15.91
N ALA A 170 2.10 -3.70 15.49
CA ALA A 170 2.06 -2.57 14.57
C ALA A 170 3.14 -2.72 13.51
N THR A 171 2.87 -2.17 12.31
CA THR A 171 3.82 -2.15 11.21
C THR A 171 4.42 -0.76 11.05
N LEU A 172 5.75 -0.66 11.12
CA LEU A 172 6.48 0.56 10.78
C LEU A 172 6.99 0.45 9.35
N VAL A 173 6.50 1.32 8.46
CA VAL A 173 6.89 1.36 7.05
C VAL A 173 7.75 2.59 6.80
N ALA A 174 8.92 2.40 6.18
CA ALA A 174 9.82 3.50 5.82
C ALA A 174 10.06 3.51 4.31
N ASP A 175 9.63 4.59 3.65
CA ASP A 175 9.97 4.87 2.26
C ASP A 175 11.26 5.70 2.22
N LEU A 176 12.36 5.06 1.78
CA LEU A 176 13.71 5.62 1.79
C LEU A 176 14.37 5.45 0.41
N PRO A 177 15.44 6.21 0.09
CA PRO A 177 16.27 5.93 -1.08
C PRO A 177 16.82 4.50 -0.98
N VAL A 178 16.86 3.78 -2.11
CA VAL A 178 17.18 2.35 -2.13
C VAL A 178 18.55 2.05 -1.53
N GLU A 179 19.51 2.93 -1.73
CA GLU A 179 20.85 2.89 -1.17
C GLU A 179 20.85 2.92 0.37
N VAL A 180 19.98 3.74 0.97
CA VAL A 180 19.82 3.86 2.42
C VAL A 180 19.07 2.65 2.97
N ALA A 181 17.92 2.30 2.38
CA ALA A 181 17.11 1.15 2.83
C ALA A 181 17.90 -0.16 2.79
N SER A 182 18.65 -0.39 1.70
CA SER A 182 19.47 -1.59 1.54
C SER A 182 20.60 -1.64 2.56
N SER A 183 21.21 -0.50 2.87
CA SER A 183 22.28 -0.40 3.88
C SER A 183 21.75 -0.66 5.30
N ILE A 184 20.57 -0.12 5.63
CA ILE A 184 19.87 -0.41 6.90
C ILE A 184 19.60 -1.91 7.00
N TYR A 185 18.92 -2.49 6.00
CA TYR A 185 18.58 -3.91 6.01
C TYR A 185 19.82 -4.80 6.12
N ALA A 186 20.87 -4.52 5.35
CA ALA A 186 22.12 -5.27 5.39
C ALA A 186 22.78 -5.23 6.78
N ARG A 187 22.75 -4.07 7.46
CA ARG A 187 23.27 -3.93 8.83
C ARG A 187 22.45 -4.73 9.84
N LEU A 188 21.12 -4.69 9.74
CA LEU A 188 20.22 -5.47 10.60
C LEU A 188 20.44 -6.97 10.40
N ASP A 189 20.48 -7.41 9.14
CA ASP A 189 20.68 -8.80 8.75
C ASP A 189 22.04 -9.35 9.20
N HIS A 190 23.11 -8.56 9.03
CA HIS A 190 24.44 -8.93 9.51
C HIS A 190 24.49 -9.08 11.03
N THR A 191 23.88 -8.14 11.76
CA THR A 191 23.85 -8.17 13.23
C THR A 191 23.01 -9.35 13.74
N ALA A 192 21.84 -9.59 13.15
CA ALA A 192 20.99 -10.73 13.46
C ALA A 192 21.70 -12.07 13.22
N ARG A 193 22.46 -12.21 12.12
CA ARG A 193 23.27 -13.43 11.88
C ARG A 193 24.37 -13.62 12.91
N LYS A 194 24.98 -12.55 13.42
CA LYS A 194 25.99 -12.64 14.49
C LYS A 194 25.41 -13.08 15.83
N LEU A 195 24.17 -12.71 16.12
CA LEU A 195 23.45 -13.17 17.32
C LEU A 195 23.01 -14.62 17.24
N ARG A 196 22.90 -15.17 16.02
CA ARG A 196 22.51 -16.56 15.77
C ARG A 196 23.65 -17.54 16.02
N VAL A 197 24.14 -17.58 17.24
CA VAL A 197 25.20 -18.47 17.72
C VAL A 197 24.74 -19.10 19.04
N GLY A 198 25.14 -20.36 19.31
CA GLY A 198 25.03 -20.98 20.63
C GLY A 198 23.61 -21.14 21.18
N GLY A 199 22.84 -22.10 20.65
CA GLY A 199 21.53 -22.46 21.24
C GLY A 199 20.42 -21.42 21.02
N GLU A 200 20.65 -20.40 20.20
CA GLU A 200 19.63 -19.42 19.83
C GLU A 200 18.42 -20.10 19.17
N VAL A 201 17.25 -19.95 19.81
CA VAL A 201 15.99 -20.58 19.41
C VAL A 201 15.14 -19.69 18.51
N ARG A 202 15.40 -18.37 18.51
CA ARG A 202 14.64 -17.40 17.71
C ARG A 202 14.94 -17.56 16.22
N THR A 203 13.93 -17.26 15.40
CA THR A 203 14.10 -17.22 13.95
C THR A 203 14.94 -16.02 13.54
N LEU A 204 15.53 -16.07 12.35
CA LEU A 204 16.31 -14.95 11.83
C LEU A 204 15.48 -13.67 11.67
N ASP A 205 14.18 -13.82 11.37
CA ASP A 205 13.27 -12.68 11.24
C ASP A 205 12.93 -12.04 12.60
N GLN A 206 12.75 -12.86 13.65
CA GLN A 206 12.61 -12.36 15.03
C GLN A 206 13.87 -11.59 15.45
N LEU A 207 15.06 -12.15 15.21
CA LEU A 207 16.32 -11.48 15.54
C LEU A 207 16.50 -10.15 14.77
N ARG A 208 16.09 -10.08 13.49
CA ARG A 208 16.13 -8.83 12.72
C ARG A 208 15.18 -7.78 13.29
N ALA A 209 13.99 -8.19 13.74
CA ALA A 209 13.01 -7.30 14.36
C ALA A 209 13.53 -6.76 15.71
N ASP A 210 14.09 -7.62 16.55
CA ASP A 210 14.69 -7.25 17.84
C ASP A 210 15.84 -6.25 17.63
N VAL A 211 16.78 -6.56 16.72
CA VAL A 211 17.90 -5.67 16.40
C VAL A 211 17.42 -4.31 15.86
N LEU A 212 16.36 -4.30 15.05
CA LEU A 212 15.77 -3.06 14.55
C LEU A 212 15.25 -2.20 15.71
N ALA A 213 14.45 -2.78 16.60
CA ALA A 213 13.90 -2.08 17.76
C ALA A 213 15.02 -1.53 18.66
N ASP A 214 16.00 -2.38 19.01
CA ASP A 214 17.15 -2.01 19.84
C ASP A 214 17.97 -0.87 19.21
N THR A 215 18.18 -0.92 17.89
CA THR A 215 18.92 0.13 17.17
C THR A 215 18.18 1.46 17.20
N LEU A 216 16.86 1.47 17.01
CA LEU A 216 16.05 2.69 16.98
C LEU A 216 15.83 3.28 18.37
N LEU A 217 15.73 2.45 19.42
CA LEU A 217 15.49 2.89 20.80
C LEU A 217 16.76 3.28 21.54
N SER A 218 17.88 2.60 21.28
CA SER A 218 19.12 2.75 22.06
C SER A 218 20.20 3.55 21.34
N GLY A 219 20.04 3.80 20.03
CA GLY A 219 21.05 4.43 19.17
C GLY A 219 22.33 3.59 18.93
N THR A 220 22.53 2.51 19.70
CA THR A 220 23.76 1.69 19.72
C THR A 220 23.55 0.26 19.19
N GLY A 221 22.33 -0.15 18.85
CA GLY A 221 22.04 -1.50 18.34
C GLY A 221 22.24 -2.62 19.37
N LEU A 222 22.24 -2.25 20.65
CA LEU A 222 22.25 -3.13 21.81
C LEU A 222 20.91 -3.01 22.54
N PRO A 223 20.45 -4.06 23.25
CA PRO A 223 19.18 -4.05 23.93
C PRO A 223 19.13 -3.01 25.04
N ALA A 224 18.48 -1.88 24.76
CA ALA A 224 17.83 -1.05 25.76
C ALA A 224 16.35 -0.97 25.37
N GLY A 225 15.48 -1.38 26.29
CA GLY A 225 14.04 -1.40 26.07
C GLY A 225 13.45 -0.01 25.76
N PRO A 226 12.19 0.06 25.31
CA PRO A 226 11.56 1.31 24.92
C PRO A 226 11.48 2.28 26.10
N LYS A 227 12.01 3.49 25.91
CA LYS A 227 11.78 4.62 26.80
C LYS A 227 10.59 5.40 26.26
N ALA A 228 9.49 5.43 27.00
CA ALA A 228 8.33 6.23 26.65
C ALA A 228 8.54 7.68 27.10
N ASP A 229 8.54 8.63 26.17
CA ASP A 229 8.46 10.04 26.49
C ASP A 229 6.99 10.43 26.71
N ILE A 230 6.62 10.63 27.97
CA ILE A 230 5.27 11.05 28.36
C ILE A 230 5.22 12.58 28.33
N HIS A 231 4.57 13.14 27.31
CA HIS A 231 4.30 14.58 27.25
C HIS A 231 3.03 14.91 28.05
N VAL A 232 3.21 15.33 29.31
CA VAL A 232 2.12 15.84 30.15
C VAL A 232 1.96 17.35 29.93
N TYR A 233 0.83 17.76 29.38
CA TYR A 233 0.44 19.17 29.34
C TYR A 233 -0.19 19.53 30.69
N VAL A 234 0.57 20.17 31.57
CA VAL A 234 0.03 20.76 32.80
C VAL A 234 -0.48 22.15 32.47
N ALA A 235 -1.79 22.36 32.58
CA ALA A 235 -2.35 23.72 32.56
C ALA A 235 -1.91 24.43 33.84
N ASN A 236 -0.96 25.34 33.73
CA ASN A 236 -0.55 26.19 34.84
C ASN A 236 -1.65 27.23 35.06
N SER A 237 -2.52 27.04 36.05
CA SER A 237 -3.39 28.12 36.53
C SER A 237 -2.49 29.19 37.15
N ALA A 238 -2.33 30.32 36.46
CA ALA A 238 -1.59 31.46 36.98
C ALA A 238 -2.18 31.91 38.35
N PRO A 239 -1.34 32.42 39.26
CA PRO A 239 -1.79 32.86 40.58
C PRO A 239 -2.74 34.06 40.46
N ASP A 240 -3.67 34.13 41.42
CA ASP A 240 -4.77 35.08 41.53
C ASP A 240 -4.46 36.50 41.01
N GLN A 241 -5.24 36.92 40.01
CA GLN A 241 -5.30 38.31 39.60
C GLN A 241 -6.03 39.11 40.69
N PRO A 242 -5.52 40.28 41.14
CA PRO A 242 -6.19 41.05 42.19
C PRO A 242 -7.58 41.51 41.70
N PRO A 243 -8.59 41.55 42.58
CA PRO A 243 -9.96 41.85 42.18
C PRO A 243 -10.05 43.26 41.57
N CYS A 244 -10.83 43.38 40.49
CA CYS A 244 -11.13 44.66 39.85
C CYS A 244 -11.65 45.69 40.88
N PRO A 245 -11.27 46.98 40.75
CA PRO A 245 -11.90 48.02 41.54
C PRO A 245 -13.40 48.13 41.20
N PRO A 246 -14.25 48.49 42.17
CA PRO A 246 -15.70 48.52 41.97
C PRO A 246 -16.07 49.57 40.89
N PRO A 247 -17.10 49.30 40.07
CA PRO A 247 -17.50 50.22 39.01
C PRO A 247 -18.07 51.54 39.58
N ALA A 248 -17.55 52.67 39.10
CA ALA A 248 -18.00 54.02 39.42
C ALA A 248 -19.37 54.41 38.81
N HIS A 249 -20.11 53.45 38.27
CA HIS A 249 -21.42 53.70 37.66
C HIS A 249 -22.42 52.69 38.21
N ALA A 250 -23.28 53.19 39.09
CA ALA A 250 -24.47 52.51 39.56
C ALA A 250 -25.36 52.20 38.34
N CYS A 251 -25.46 50.93 37.95
CA CYS A 251 -26.64 50.48 37.22
C CYS A 251 -27.82 50.59 38.19
N PRO A 252 -28.86 51.38 37.89
CA PRO A 252 -30.04 51.43 38.74
C PRO A 252 -30.67 50.04 38.74
N ARG A 253 -30.64 49.42 39.92
CA ARG A 253 -31.33 48.18 40.22
C ARG A 253 -32.81 48.33 39.90
N SER A 254 -33.30 47.61 38.88
CA SER A 254 -34.67 47.09 38.92
C SER A 254 -34.84 45.89 37.99
N VAL A 255 -34.74 44.71 38.61
CA VAL A 255 -35.56 43.51 38.37
C VAL A 255 -35.43 42.75 37.03
N HIS A 256 -34.35 41.97 36.86
CA HIS A 256 -34.36 40.52 36.55
C HIS A 256 -33.00 40.04 35.99
N PRO A 257 -32.60 38.76 36.22
CA PRO A 257 -31.28 38.25 35.91
C PRO A 257 -31.18 37.93 34.41
N CYS A 258 -30.22 38.52 33.71
CA CYS A 258 -29.91 38.11 32.34
C CYS A 258 -29.15 36.78 32.40
N PRO A 259 -29.73 35.65 31.95
CA PRO A 259 -29.06 34.36 31.99
C PRO A 259 -28.02 34.29 30.88
N ARG A 260 -26.90 33.65 31.21
CA ARG A 260 -25.90 33.18 30.26
C ARG A 260 -26.54 32.34 29.15
N SER A 261 -26.55 32.84 27.93
CA SER A 261 -26.30 32.03 26.73
C SER A 261 -26.16 32.92 25.50
N VAL A 262 -24.92 32.97 25.03
CA VAL A 262 -24.44 33.09 23.64
C VAL A 262 -25.55 33.28 22.58
N HIS A 263 -25.41 34.39 21.84
CA HIS A 263 -26.12 34.75 20.59
C HIS A 263 -27.44 35.54 20.72
N ALA A 264 -27.36 36.80 21.15
CA ALA A 264 -28.34 37.82 20.74
C ALA A 264 -27.76 39.25 20.78
N CYS A 265 -26.90 39.58 19.82
CA CYS A 265 -26.81 40.95 19.32
C CYS A 265 -26.31 40.92 17.87
N PRO A 266 -27.20 41.08 16.87
CA PRO A 266 -26.78 41.23 15.47
C PRO A 266 -26.22 42.64 15.23
N PRO A 267 -25.12 42.79 14.47
CA PRO A 267 -24.66 44.10 13.98
C PRO A 267 -25.62 44.64 12.91
N PRO A 268 -25.74 45.97 12.69
CA PRO A 268 -24.69 46.98 12.83
C PRO A 268 -25.17 48.34 13.37
N ALA A 269 -24.85 48.69 14.62
CA ALA A 269 -24.66 50.08 15.05
C ALA A 269 -24.28 50.06 16.53
N HIS A 270 -23.24 50.83 16.87
CA HIS A 270 -23.04 51.63 18.08
C HIS A 270 -21.55 51.64 18.41
N ALA A 271 -20.97 52.79 18.09
CA ALA A 271 -19.65 53.21 18.44
C ALA A 271 -19.49 53.26 19.97
N CYS A 272 -18.32 52.84 20.45
CA CYS A 272 -17.72 53.38 21.66
C CYS A 272 -16.22 53.62 21.40
N PRO A 273 -15.65 54.66 22.03
CA PRO A 273 -14.76 55.59 21.35
C PRO A 273 -13.30 55.15 21.40
N ARG A 274 -12.62 55.30 20.26
CA ARG A 274 -11.15 55.35 20.22
C ARG A 274 -10.68 56.66 20.83
N SER A 275 -10.03 56.59 21.98
CA SER A 275 -9.02 57.54 22.49
C SER A 275 -8.59 56.97 23.86
N VAL A 276 -7.35 56.60 24.18
CA VAL A 276 -6.08 57.28 24.02
C VAL A 276 -4.95 56.28 24.41
N HIS A 277 -3.86 56.26 23.63
CA HIS A 277 -2.49 55.78 23.91
C HIS A 277 -2.11 54.28 24.09
N ALA A 278 -1.07 53.94 23.33
CA ALA A 278 0.08 53.06 23.60
C ALA A 278 -0.02 51.54 23.32
N CYS A 279 0.50 51.14 22.15
CA CYS A 279 1.23 49.88 22.01
C CYS A 279 2.35 50.04 20.96
N PRO A 280 3.64 49.98 21.34
CA PRO A 280 4.77 49.97 20.42
C PRO A 280 5.07 48.53 19.94
N HIS A 281 5.70 48.42 18.78
CA HIS A 281 6.15 47.20 18.07
C HIS A 281 5.11 46.47 17.20
N ARG A 282 5.07 46.79 15.90
CA ARG A 282 5.88 46.05 14.90
C ARG A 282 5.85 46.74 13.53
N THR A 283 7.00 46.67 12.90
CA THR A 283 7.48 47.33 11.70
C THR A 283 6.88 46.79 10.38
N THR A 284 6.81 47.73 9.42
CA THR A 284 7.00 47.60 7.94
C THR A 284 5.98 46.78 7.13
N GLN A 285 5.14 47.48 6.34
CA GLN A 285 5.24 47.67 4.86
C GLN A 285 4.57 46.50 4.11
N THR A 286 3.71 46.66 3.10
CA THR A 286 3.35 47.78 2.23
C THR A 286 2.02 47.41 1.56
N HIS A 287 1.13 48.39 1.36
CA HIS A 287 -0.03 48.28 0.48
C HIS A 287 0.38 48.22 -0.98
N VAL A 288 -0.28 47.38 -1.79
CA VAL A 288 -0.64 47.73 -3.17
C VAL A 288 -2.13 47.39 -3.40
N HIS A 289 -2.81 48.35 -4.02
CA HIS A 289 -4.24 48.42 -4.28
C HIS A 289 -4.72 47.47 -5.41
N ARG A 290 -5.95 46.95 -5.21
CA ARG A 290 -7.08 46.57 -6.10
C ARG A 290 -7.10 47.09 -7.57
N PRO A 291 -7.94 46.55 -8.52
CA PRO A 291 -9.39 46.22 -8.39
C PRO A 291 -9.85 44.90 -9.08
N ARG A 292 -10.84 44.12 -8.61
CA ARG A 292 -12.33 44.27 -8.54
C ARG A 292 -13.07 44.30 -9.91
N THR A 293 -13.73 43.18 -10.27
CA THR A 293 -15.09 43.06 -10.86
C THR A 293 -15.48 41.57 -10.95
N ARG A 294 -16.71 41.08 -10.77
CA ARG A 294 -17.94 41.46 -10.04
C ARG A 294 -18.93 40.29 -10.21
N THR A 295 -19.64 39.90 -9.13
CA THR A 295 -21.00 39.27 -9.08
C THR A 295 -21.19 37.86 -9.69
N ALA A 296 -22.01 36.94 -9.14
CA ALA A 296 -23.04 37.01 -8.11
C ALA A 296 -23.51 35.57 -7.74
N VAL A 297 -23.89 35.37 -6.46
CA VAL A 297 -25.11 34.65 -5.98
C VAL A 297 -25.14 33.12 -6.28
N THR A 298 -25.26 32.17 -5.35
CA THR A 298 -25.98 32.06 -4.06
C THR A 298 -25.42 30.85 -3.31
N ASP A 299 -25.20 31.01 -2.01
CA ASP A 299 -25.30 29.95 -0.97
C ASP A 299 -26.68 30.21 -0.27
N PRO A 300 -27.32 29.29 0.51
CA PRO A 300 -26.60 28.43 1.46
C PRO A 300 -27.25 27.08 1.90
N HIS A 301 -26.46 26.32 2.67
CA HIS A 301 -26.82 25.37 3.75
C HIS A 301 -27.50 24.05 3.35
N THR A 302 -26.83 22.88 3.35
CA THR A 302 -26.30 22.13 4.51
C THR A 302 -27.10 22.28 5.82
N ARG A 303 -28.00 21.31 6.06
CA ARG A 303 -28.37 20.89 7.41
C ARG A 303 -28.25 19.37 7.52
N THR A 304 -27.24 18.96 8.26
CA THR A 304 -27.08 17.63 8.82
C THR A 304 -28.16 17.43 9.89
N THR A 305 -28.97 16.39 9.74
CA THR A 305 -29.77 15.80 10.82
C THR A 305 -29.56 14.29 10.77
N GLN A 306 -28.91 13.75 11.79
CA GLN A 306 -28.97 12.33 12.15
C GLN A 306 -30.42 11.93 12.47
N PRO A 307 -30.80 10.68 12.20
CA PRO A 307 -31.82 9.98 12.99
C PRO A 307 -31.18 8.93 13.92
N ALA A 308 -31.72 8.86 15.14
CA ALA A 308 -31.52 7.82 16.13
C ALA A 308 -32.36 6.55 15.79
N PRO A 309 -32.17 5.41 16.49
CA PRO A 309 -32.43 4.07 15.96
C PRO A 309 -33.89 3.62 16.13
N THR A 310 -34.41 2.87 15.15
CA THR A 310 -35.68 2.15 15.25
C THR A 310 -35.46 0.64 15.26
N GLN A 311 -36.02 0.04 16.31
CA GLN A 311 -36.09 -1.40 16.57
C GLN A 311 -37.15 -2.02 15.67
N HIS A 312 -36.83 -3.10 14.93
CA HIS A 312 -37.83 -3.99 14.36
C HIS A 312 -37.37 -5.46 14.41
N SER A 313 -37.91 -6.15 15.42
CA SER A 313 -38.62 -7.43 15.38
C SER A 313 -38.22 -8.50 14.35
N VAL A 314 -37.67 -9.58 14.90
CA VAL A 314 -37.43 -10.90 14.29
C VAL A 314 -38.76 -11.69 14.20
N PRO A 315 -39.05 -12.40 13.08
CA PRO A 315 -40.08 -13.44 13.05
C PRO A 315 -39.49 -14.87 13.24
N PRO A 316 -40.30 -15.84 13.74
CA PRO A 316 -39.80 -17.07 14.36
C PRO A 316 -39.46 -18.20 13.38
N ARG A 317 -38.50 -19.04 13.79
CA ARG A 317 -38.16 -20.34 13.19
C ARG A 317 -39.23 -21.39 13.54
N SER A 318 -39.76 -22.07 12.52
CA SER A 318 -40.55 -23.28 12.69
C SER A 318 -39.67 -24.51 12.84
N THR A 319 -39.95 -25.29 13.87
CA THR A 319 -39.45 -26.62 14.17
C THR A 319 -40.07 -27.69 13.25
N HIS A 320 -39.27 -28.58 12.70
CA HIS A 320 -39.54 -30.02 12.66
C HIS A 320 -38.23 -30.75 12.41
N GLY A 321 -37.91 -31.70 13.30
CA GLY A 321 -36.79 -32.62 13.16
C GLY A 321 -37.27 -34.05 12.96
N THR A 322 -36.36 -34.89 12.48
CA THR A 322 -36.17 -36.31 12.80
C THR A 322 -34.84 -36.72 12.15
N GLU A 323 -33.79 -37.00 12.95
CA GLU A 323 -33.26 -38.34 13.29
C GLU A 323 -32.40 -38.95 12.14
N ARG A 324 -31.20 -39.53 12.32
CA ARG A 324 -30.47 -40.07 13.48
C ARG A 324 -29.06 -40.55 13.02
N SER A 325 -28.02 -40.27 13.83
CA SER A 325 -26.82 -41.07 14.21
C SER A 325 -25.93 -41.73 13.11
N THR A 326 -24.58 -41.73 13.15
CA THR A 326 -23.69 -42.23 14.23
C THR A 326 -22.23 -41.78 14.06
N HIS A 327 -21.53 -41.72 15.20
CA HIS A 327 -20.10 -42.01 15.44
C HIS A 327 -18.95 -41.03 15.09
N GLU A 328 -18.44 -40.37 16.14
CA GLU A 328 -17.04 -40.00 16.40
C GLU A 328 -16.17 -41.25 16.70
N PRO A 329 -14.80 -41.22 16.68
CA PRO A 329 -13.98 -40.22 17.40
C PRO A 329 -12.65 -39.73 16.77
N GLU A 330 -12.20 -38.58 17.29
CA GLU A 330 -10.83 -38.09 17.56
C GLU A 330 -9.65 -38.63 16.73
N ARG A 331 -8.93 -37.71 16.05
CA ARG A 331 -7.46 -37.79 15.97
C ARG A 331 -6.76 -36.45 15.78
N SER A 332 -6.06 -36.06 16.85
CA SER A 332 -4.90 -35.18 16.86
C SER A 332 -3.81 -35.70 15.92
N THR A 333 -3.36 -34.87 14.97
CA THR A 333 -2.00 -34.93 14.42
C THR A 333 -1.53 -33.56 13.98
N ARG A 334 -0.46 -33.10 14.63
CA ARG A 334 0.45 -32.04 14.20
C ARG A 334 0.92 -32.28 12.76
N GLY A 335 0.82 -31.26 11.91
CA GLY A 335 1.49 -31.21 10.61
C GLY A 335 2.97 -30.78 10.76
N PRO A 336 3.87 -31.24 9.87
CA PRO A 336 5.31 -31.17 10.08
C PRO A 336 5.93 -29.83 9.64
N GLU A 337 6.98 -29.48 10.37
CA GLU A 337 7.91 -28.38 10.13
C GLU A 337 8.63 -28.54 8.78
N TYR A 338 8.57 -27.52 7.93
CA TYR A 338 9.40 -27.42 6.74
C TYR A 338 10.85 -27.07 7.12
N SER A 339 11.67 -28.10 7.27
CA SER A 339 13.13 -28.00 7.37
C SER A 339 13.72 -27.69 5.98
N THR A 340 14.20 -26.47 5.77
CA THR A 340 14.95 -26.09 4.56
C THR A 340 16.45 -26.28 4.80
N ARG A 341 17.01 -27.38 4.27
CA ARG A 341 18.46 -27.56 4.05
C ARG A 341 18.87 -26.92 2.71
N PRO A 342 20.03 -26.24 2.60
CA PRO A 342 20.53 -25.72 1.34
C PRO A 342 21.29 -26.79 0.52
N PRO A 343 21.40 -26.65 -0.82
CA PRO A 343 22.03 -27.65 -1.68
C PRO A 343 23.57 -27.59 -1.64
N GLN A 344 24.19 -28.77 -1.63
CA GLN A 344 25.64 -28.95 -1.74
C GLN A 344 26.12 -28.74 -3.19
N ARG A 345 27.21 -27.98 -3.35
CA ARG A 345 27.96 -27.82 -4.61
C ARG A 345 28.68 -29.11 -4.96
N GLY A 346 28.35 -29.69 -6.12
CA GLY A 346 29.14 -30.76 -6.75
C GLY A 346 30.37 -30.21 -7.47
N THR A 347 31.54 -30.70 -7.10
CA THR A 347 32.82 -30.51 -7.80
C THR A 347 32.88 -31.41 -9.03
N ARG A 348 33.01 -30.82 -10.24
CA ARG A 348 33.50 -31.53 -11.43
C ARG A 348 34.99 -31.25 -11.59
N GLY A 349 35.81 -32.23 -11.26
CA GLY A 349 37.21 -32.30 -11.69
C GLY A 349 37.27 -33.13 -12.98
N THR A 350 37.77 -32.54 -14.06
CA THR A 350 38.16 -33.25 -15.28
C THR A 350 39.67 -33.37 -15.30
N GLU A 351 40.14 -34.62 -15.34
CA GLU A 351 41.53 -35.00 -15.58
C GLU A 351 41.99 -34.57 -16.98
N ARG A 352 43.22 -34.06 -17.07
CA ARG A 352 44.07 -34.25 -18.25
C ARG A 352 45.54 -34.05 -17.85
N GLY A 353 46.29 -35.14 -17.84
CA GLY A 353 47.75 -35.10 -17.71
C GLY A 353 48.43 -34.73 -19.03
N THR A 354 49.60 -34.09 -18.96
CA THR A 354 50.89 -34.64 -19.43
C THR A 354 51.97 -33.54 -19.52
N ARG A 355 53.20 -33.95 -19.13
CA ARG A 355 54.54 -33.45 -19.52
C ARG A 355 55.04 -32.11 -18.93
N GLY A 356 56.07 -32.23 -18.07
CA GLY A 356 57.17 -31.26 -18.00
C GLY A 356 58.03 -31.29 -19.28
N PRO A 357 59.07 -30.43 -19.42
CA PRO A 357 60.16 -30.34 -18.46
C PRO A 357 60.73 -28.91 -18.24
N GLY A 358 61.73 -28.79 -17.37
CA GLY A 358 62.87 -27.90 -17.66
C GLY A 358 63.14 -26.76 -16.67
N ARG A 359 64.29 -26.87 -16.00
CA ARG A 359 64.99 -25.85 -15.18
C ARG A 359 65.20 -24.51 -15.90
N VAL A 360 65.47 -23.43 -15.13
CA VAL A 360 66.78 -22.72 -15.02
C VAL A 360 66.59 -21.22 -14.67
N HIS A 361 67.30 -20.77 -13.61
CA HIS A 361 67.78 -19.42 -13.20
C HIS A 361 66.81 -18.22 -13.17
N GLY A 362 66.87 -17.26 -12.25
CA GLY A 362 67.90 -16.85 -11.28
C GLY A 362 67.95 -15.32 -11.26
N ALA A 363 67.67 -14.72 -10.10
CA ALA A 363 68.15 -13.44 -9.56
C ALA A 363 67.32 -13.10 -8.32
#